data_AF-A0A7K9CC83-F1
#
_entry.id   AF-A0A7K9CC83-F1
#
_cell.length_a   1.000
_cell.length_b   1.000
_cell.length_c   1.000
_cell.angle_alpha   90.00
_cell.angle_beta   90.00
_cell.angle_gamma   90.00
#
_symmetry.space_group_name_H-M   'P 1'
#
loop_
_entity.id
_entity.type
_entity.pdbx_description
1 polymer ?
#
loop_
_entity_poly.entity_id
_entity_poly.type
_entity_poly.pdbx_seq_one_letter_code
_entity_poly.pdbx_strand_id
1 'polypeptide(L)'
;LTTDHPEVKAMVEEAIRSALDSEVTLAPERYAEVLERAIEELMKKNKDRFPGAPEKGGWVVDNYPMSADHWSALLGKGLLPDTVVCLKNTEREGVCILARTYSANRDEINAKILKRLTDEALKKKEEEELRKEMQEMQTSEENQSPEASEEKGEKLVLPEFAEDDFPNLPEMETIKRKLDLFMHGWQTVESEIQLSPLLQVVVLEIAEQTPESLLNQIVLAMEEPFKYHGWEFSAEDLKEEEEDLAAEEEDEEVNEEEN
;
A
#
# COMPACT_ATOMS: atom_id res chain seq x y z
N LEU A 1 29.49 37.07 19.81
CA LEU A 1 29.30 35.96 18.84
C LEU A 1 28.67 36.57 17.60
N THR A 2 29.42 36.66 16.51
CA THR A 2 28.92 37.15 15.22
C THR A 2 28.23 36.01 14.47
N THR A 3 27.23 36.33 13.65
CA THR A 3 26.38 35.40 12.89
C THR A 3 27.16 34.44 11.98
N ASP A 4 28.40 34.78 11.63
CA ASP A 4 29.29 33.98 10.79
C ASP A 4 30.26 33.06 11.54
N HIS A 5 30.15 32.94 12.86
CA HIS A 5 31.01 32.06 13.64
C HIS A 5 30.78 30.58 13.25
N PRO A 6 31.84 29.78 13.00
CA PRO A 6 31.72 28.40 12.50
C PRO A 6 30.88 27.50 13.41
N GLU A 7 30.93 27.75 14.72
CA GLU A 7 30.15 27.03 15.72
C GLU A 7 28.64 27.33 15.63
N VAL A 8 28.25 28.55 15.26
CA VAL A 8 26.85 28.92 15.04
C VAL A 8 26.33 28.31 13.73
N LYS A 9 27.16 28.25 12.68
CA LYS A 9 26.82 27.58 11.41
C LYS A 9 26.64 26.07 11.60
N ALA A 10 27.54 25.43 12.33
CA ALA A 10 27.43 24.01 12.65
C ALA A 10 26.15 23.69 13.43
N MET A 11 25.82 24.50 14.44
CA MET A 11 24.60 24.34 15.24
C MET A 11 23.32 24.55 14.41
N VAL A 12 23.33 25.49 13.45
CA VAL A 12 22.21 25.71 12.52
C VAL A 12 22.08 24.57 11.52
N GLU A 13 23.18 24.08 10.94
CA GLU A 13 23.16 22.93 10.02
C GLU A 13 22.72 21.64 10.72
N GLU A 14 23.13 21.42 11.97
CA GLU A 14 22.68 20.31 12.79
C GLU A 14 21.18 20.42 13.12
N ALA A 15 20.70 21.62 13.47
CA ALA A 15 19.28 21.86 13.68
C ALA A 15 18.45 21.67 12.40
N ILE A 16 18.96 22.10 11.23
CA ILE A 16 18.31 21.86 9.93
C ILE A 16 18.29 20.38 9.60
N ARG A 17 19.39 19.65 9.82
CA ARG A 17 19.47 18.19 9.59
C ARG A 17 18.52 17.44 10.51
N SER A 18 18.46 17.82 11.79
CA SER A 18 17.53 17.26 12.77
C SER A 18 16.06 17.60 12.44
N ALA A 19 15.78 18.79 11.92
CA ALA A 19 14.44 19.18 11.48
C ALA A 19 14.03 18.49 10.17
N LEU A 20 14.98 18.16 9.28
CA LEU A 20 14.73 17.36 8.08
C LEU A 20 14.44 15.89 8.41
N ASP A 21 15.07 15.35 9.46
CA ASP A 21 14.78 14.01 10.00
C ASP A 21 13.51 13.96 10.86
N SER A 22 12.99 15.13 11.26
CA SER A 22 11.72 15.22 12.00
C SER A 22 10.57 15.19 11.00
N GLU A 23 9.89 14.04 10.92
CA GLU A 23 8.71 13.87 10.08
C GLU A 23 7.62 14.87 10.53
N VAL A 24 7.33 15.88 9.70
CA VAL A 24 6.29 16.87 9.98
C VAL A 24 4.94 16.18 9.83
N THR A 25 4.44 15.65 10.93
CA THR A 25 3.10 15.09 11.01
C THR A 25 2.10 16.23 11.16
N LEU A 26 1.31 16.46 10.10
CA LEU A 26 0.20 17.41 10.19
C LEU A 26 -0.92 16.79 11.02
N ALA A 27 -1.74 17.64 11.64
CA ALA A 27 -2.93 17.17 12.34
C ALA A 27 -3.90 16.50 11.35
N PRO A 28 -4.58 15.40 11.71
CA PRO A 28 -5.52 14.69 10.84
C PRO A 28 -6.58 15.59 10.20
N GLU A 29 -7.04 16.61 10.92
CA GLU A 29 -8.02 17.59 10.45
C GLU A 29 -7.50 18.40 9.27
N ARG A 30 -6.19 18.70 9.22
CA ARG A 30 -5.58 19.42 8.11
C ARG A 30 -5.57 18.58 6.84
N TYR A 31 -5.36 17.27 6.93
CA TYR A 31 -5.47 16.39 5.77
C TYR A 31 -6.90 16.39 5.20
N ALA A 32 -7.90 16.26 6.06
CA ALA A 32 -9.30 16.31 5.65
C ALA A 32 -9.67 17.67 5.01
N GLU A 33 -9.20 18.79 5.58
CA GLU A 33 -9.40 20.12 5.01
C GLU A 33 -8.73 20.33 3.64
N VAL A 34 -7.55 19.74 3.43
CA VAL A 34 -6.84 19.81 2.13
C VAL A 34 -7.59 18.96 1.10
N LEU A 35 -8.06 17.78 1.49
CA LEU A 35 -8.85 16.91 0.62
C LEU A 35 -10.18 17.57 0.23
N GLU A 36 -10.88 18.17 1.18
CA GLU A 36 -12.12 18.94 0.94
C GLU A 36 -11.93 19.98 -0.17
N ARG A 37 -10.89 20.82 -0.02
CA ARG A 37 -10.55 21.85 -1.01
C ARG A 37 -10.18 21.26 -2.36
N ALA A 38 -9.41 20.18 -2.39
CA ALA A 38 -9.02 19.52 -3.62
C ALA A 38 -10.25 18.96 -4.38
N ILE A 39 -11.20 18.35 -3.65
CA ILE A 39 -12.45 17.86 -4.22
C ILE A 39 -13.29 19.02 -4.76
N GLU A 40 -13.43 20.13 -4.02
CA GLU A 40 -14.16 21.31 -4.50
C GLU A 40 -13.56 21.90 -5.78
N GLU A 41 -12.22 21.97 -5.86
CA GLU A 41 -11.54 22.43 -7.06
C GLU A 41 -11.72 21.48 -8.25
N LEU A 42 -11.67 20.17 -7.99
CA LEU A 42 -11.91 19.14 -9.00
C LEU A 42 -13.32 19.23 -9.54
N MET A 43 -14.32 19.40 -8.67
CA MET A 43 -15.73 19.51 -9.06
C MET A 43 -15.99 20.76 -9.90
N LYS A 44 -15.32 21.89 -9.62
CA LYS A 44 -15.44 23.12 -10.43
C LYS A 44 -14.90 22.93 -11.86
N LYS A 45 -13.83 22.16 -12.03
CA LYS A 45 -13.16 21.91 -13.32
C LYS A 45 -13.68 20.67 -14.05
N ASN A 46 -14.64 19.93 -13.48
CA ASN A 46 -15.02 18.62 -14.01
C ASN A 46 -15.63 18.69 -15.41
N LYS A 47 -16.38 19.76 -15.73
CA LYS A 47 -16.98 20.02 -17.05
C LYS A 47 -15.92 20.21 -18.15
N ASP A 48 -14.71 20.60 -17.79
CA ASP A 48 -13.64 20.95 -18.73
C ASP A 48 -12.72 19.75 -19.05
N ARG A 49 -12.97 18.57 -18.47
CA ARG A 49 -12.11 17.38 -18.65
C ARG A 49 -12.09 16.88 -20.08
N PHE A 50 -13.25 16.83 -20.74
CA PHE A 50 -13.41 16.41 -22.14
C PHE A 50 -14.77 16.89 -22.68
N PRO A 51 -14.95 17.01 -24.01
CA PRO A 51 -16.23 17.38 -24.60
C PRO A 51 -17.34 16.40 -24.18
N GLY A 52 -18.37 16.89 -23.48
CA GLY A 52 -19.46 16.08 -22.94
C GLY A 52 -19.21 15.49 -21.54
N ALA A 53 -18.19 15.97 -20.81
CA ALA A 53 -17.94 15.53 -19.44
C ALA A 53 -19.14 15.83 -18.52
N PRO A 54 -19.53 14.87 -17.64
CA PRO A 54 -20.60 15.07 -16.67
C PRO A 54 -20.33 16.24 -15.72
N GLU A 55 -21.39 16.90 -15.25
CA GLU A 55 -21.24 18.01 -14.28
C GLU A 55 -20.75 17.53 -12.92
N LYS A 56 -21.10 16.30 -12.53
CA LYS A 56 -20.68 15.65 -11.30
C LYS A 56 -19.67 14.55 -11.63
N GLY A 57 -18.59 14.48 -10.86
CA GLY A 57 -17.56 13.44 -10.99
C GLY A 57 -17.34 12.74 -9.66
N GLY A 58 -16.69 11.58 -9.71
CA GLY A 58 -16.15 10.89 -8.54
C GLY A 58 -14.69 11.28 -8.29
N TRP A 59 -14.19 10.91 -7.12
CA TRP A 59 -12.80 11.05 -6.73
C TRP A 59 -12.27 9.69 -6.25
N VAL A 60 -10.99 9.45 -6.45
CA VAL A 60 -10.28 8.30 -5.91
C VAL A 60 -9.09 8.84 -5.16
N VAL A 61 -8.94 8.43 -3.91
CA VAL A 61 -7.80 8.77 -3.08
C VAL A 61 -6.98 7.51 -2.88
N ASP A 62 -5.68 7.63 -3.12
CA ASP A 62 -4.72 6.54 -2.94
C ASP A 62 -3.97 6.74 -1.61
N ASN A 63 -3.68 5.63 -0.94
CA ASN A 63 -2.87 5.56 0.29
C ASN A 63 -3.33 6.47 1.44
N TYR A 64 -4.63 6.76 1.53
CA TYR A 64 -5.24 7.49 2.64
C TYR A 64 -6.66 6.94 2.89
N PRO A 65 -7.08 6.75 4.14
CA PRO A 65 -6.45 7.21 5.39
C PRO A 65 -5.36 6.30 5.95
N MET A 66 -4.37 6.91 6.62
CA MET A 66 -3.21 6.21 7.20
C MET A 66 -3.39 5.82 8.68
N SER A 67 -4.42 6.34 9.35
CA SER A 67 -4.72 6.02 10.76
C SER A 67 -6.21 6.19 11.07
N ALA A 68 -6.63 5.66 12.21
CA ALA A 68 -7.97 5.85 12.79
C ALA A 68 -8.37 7.33 12.90
N ASP A 69 -7.45 8.19 13.36
CA ASP A 69 -7.73 9.61 13.51
C ASP A 69 -8.01 10.28 12.16
N HIS A 70 -7.33 9.85 11.08
CA HIS A 70 -7.61 10.31 9.72
C HIS A 70 -9.00 9.86 9.23
N TRP A 71 -9.42 8.64 9.55
CA TRP A 71 -10.76 8.13 9.23
C TRP A 71 -11.84 8.93 10.00
N SER A 72 -11.63 9.16 11.30
CA SER A 72 -12.51 9.99 12.12
C SER A 72 -12.61 11.43 11.63
N ALA A 73 -11.51 12.03 11.18
CA ALA A 73 -11.49 13.36 10.59
C ALA A 73 -12.30 13.44 9.28
N LEU A 74 -12.23 12.41 8.43
CA LEU A 74 -13.07 12.30 7.24
C LEU A 74 -14.55 12.17 7.58
N LEU A 75 -14.88 11.33 8.56
CA LEU A 75 -16.25 11.14 9.03
C LEU A 75 -16.84 12.48 9.52
N GLY A 76 -16.09 13.24 10.33
CA GLY A 76 -16.52 14.55 10.82
C GLY A 76 -16.75 15.59 9.72
N LYS A 77 -16.10 15.43 8.56
CA LYS A 77 -16.24 16.29 7.38
C LYS A 77 -17.28 15.78 6.38
N GLY A 78 -17.84 14.58 6.57
CA GLY A 78 -18.73 13.95 5.60
C GLY A 78 -18.03 13.59 4.28
N LEU A 79 -16.72 13.31 4.34
CA LEU A 79 -15.88 12.97 3.18
C LEU A 79 -15.55 11.47 3.12
N LEU A 80 -16.39 10.63 3.73
CA LEU A 80 -16.19 9.18 3.65
C LEU A 80 -16.40 8.71 2.21
N PRO A 81 -15.56 7.78 1.72
CA PRO A 81 -15.78 7.16 0.42
C PRO A 81 -17.01 6.25 0.44
N ASP A 82 -17.57 5.96 -0.72
CA ASP A 82 -18.63 4.95 -0.88
C ASP A 82 -18.06 3.53 -1.00
N THR A 83 -16.86 3.41 -1.57
CA THR A 83 -16.15 2.14 -1.78
C THR A 83 -14.71 2.24 -1.30
N VAL A 84 -14.26 1.26 -0.51
CA VAL A 84 -12.83 1.05 -0.19
C VAL A 84 -12.36 -0.22 -0.86
N VAL A 85 -11.31 -0.10 -1.67
CA VAL A 85 -10.68 -1.25 -2.35
C VAL A 85 -9.37 -1.60 -1.65
N CYS A 86 -9.28 -2.83 -1.17
CA CYS A 86 -8.13 -3.37 -0.45
C CYS A 86 -7.44 -4.43 -1.28
N LEU A 87 -6.20 -4.17 -1.68
CA LEU A 87 -5.35 -5.16 -2.33
C LEU A 87 -4.59 -5.96 -1.27
N LYS A 88 -4.91 -7.24 -1.14
CA LYS A 88 -4.27 -8.18 -0.21
C LYS A 88 -3.21 -9.01 -0.92
N ASN A 89 -2.22 -9.41 -0.14
CA ASN A 89 -1.09 -10.23 -0.54
C ASN A 89 -0.92 -11.35 0.49
N THR A 90 -1.95 -12.19 0.62
CA THR A 90 -2.00 -13.27 1.61
C THR A 90 -1.56 -14.61 1.04
N GLU A 91 -1.72 -14.79 -0.27
CA GLU A 91 -1.25 -15.97 -0.98
C GLU A 91 0.29 -16.03 -1.06
N ARG A 92 0.81 -17.27 -1.10
CA ARG A 92 2.26 -17.58 -1.06
C ARG A 92 3.02 -16.82 0.05
N GLU A 93 2.44 -16.74 1.25
CA GLU A 93 3.07 -16.08 2.41
C GLU A 93 3.43 -14.60 2.15
N GLY A 94 2.70 -13.95 1.24
CA GLY A 94 2.94 -12.56 0.88
C GLY A 94 4.25 -12.32 0.11
N VAL A 95 4.80 -13.34 -0.53
CA VAL A 95 6.04 -13.22 -1.31
C VAL A 95 5.88 -12.30 -2.53
N CYS A 96 4.66 -12.10 -3.05
CA CYS A 96 4.45 -11.32 -4.28
C CYS A 96 4.97 -9.87 -4.16
N ILE A 97 4.65 -9.17 -3.06
CA ILE A 97 5.15 -7.80 -2.84
C ILE A 97 6.68 -7.80 -2.68
N LEU A 98 7.24 -8.73 -1.90
CA LEU A 98 8.68 -8.81 -1.68
C LEU A 98 9.45 -9.07 -2.98
N ALA A 99 8.96 -9.97 -3.83
CA ALA A 99 9.53 -10.27 -5.14
C ALA A 99 9.44 -9.07 -6.10
N ARG A 100 8.31 -8.34 -6.09
CA ARG A 100 8.14 -7.11 -6.88
C ARG A 100 9.09 -6.01 -6.41
N THR A 101 9.21 -5.79 -5.10
CA THR A 101 10.14 -4.79 -4.54
C THR A 101 11.59 -5.16 -4.82
N TYR A 102 11.96 -6.43 -4.68
CA TYR A 102 13.29 -6.90 -5.06
C TYR A 102 13.58 -6.61 -6.54
N SER A 103 12.65 -6.93 -7.43
CA SER A 103 12.81 -6.72 -8.87
C SER A 103 12.94 -5.23 -9.23
N ALA A 104 12.18 -4.35 -8.57
CA ALA A 104 12.23 -2.91 -8.77
C ALA A 104 13.55 -2.29 -8.28
N ASN A 105 14.12 -2.82 -7.20
CA ASN A 105 15.36 -2.34 -6.58
C ASN A 105 16.53 -3.31 -6.79
N ARG A 106 16.47 -4.12 -7.85
CA ARG A 106 17.35 -5.28 -8.05
C ARG A 106 18.83 -4.90 -7.98
N ASP A 107 19.22 -3.82 -8.66
CA ASP A 107 20.62 -3.40 -8.73
C ASP A 107 21.14 -2.92 -7.37
N GLU A 108 20.34 -2.16 -6.63
CA GLU A 108 20.71 -1.65 -5.31
C GLU A 108 20.83 -2.78 -4.28
N ILE A 109 19.86 -3.70 -4.27
CA ILE A 109 19.85 -4.83 -3.35
C ILE A 109 21.01 -5.78 -3.70
N ASN A 110 21.23 -6.08 -4.98
CA ASN A 110 22.36 -6.90 -5.42
C ASN A 110 23.71 -6.29 -5.09
N ALA A 111 23.87 -4.98 -5.23
CA ALA A 111 25.08 -4.30 -4.81
C ALA A 111 25.35 -4.43 -3.31
N LYS A 112 24.29 -4.34 -2.47
CA LYS A 112 24.39 -4.57 -1.01
C LYS A 112 24.77 -6.01 -0.69
N ILE A 113 24.18 -6.98 -1.37
CA ILE A 113 24.52 -8.41 -1.23
C ILE A 113 25.99 -8.66 -1.59
N LEU A 114 26.44 -8.16 -2.75
CA LEU A 114 27.83 -8.29 -3.20
C LEU A 114 28.81 -7.66 -2.23
N LYS A 115 28.47 -6.47 -1.71
CA LYS A 115 29.29 -5.80 -0.71
C LYS A 115 29.42 -6.66 0.56
N ARG A 116 28.31 -7.18 1.09
CA ARG A 116 28.32 -8.07 2.26
C ARG A 116 29.17 -9.31 2.04
N LEU A 117 29.03 -9.97 0.88
CA LEU A 117 29.82 -11.14 0.53
C LEU A 117 31.33 -10.81 0.43
N THR A 118 31.66 -9.64 -0.11
CA THR A 118 33.05 -9.18 -0.20
C THR A 118 33.63 -8.92 1.20
N ASP A 119 32.89 -8.21 2.05
CA ASP A 119 33.30 -7.91 3.42
C ASP A 119 33.47 -9.19 4.26
N GLU A 120 32.58 -10.17 4.10
CA GLU A 120 32.65 -11.47 4.77
C GLU A 120 33.85 -12.31 4.30
N ALA A 121 34.13 -12.32 2.99
CA ALA A 121 35.30 -12.99 2.42
C ALA A 121 36.62 -12.35 2.91
N LEU A 122 36.68 -11.02 3.00
CA LEU A 122 37.84 -10.31 3.54
C LEU A 122 38.06 -10.65 5.02
N LYS A 123 37.01 -10.60 5.84
CA LYS A 123 37.10 -10.99 7.26
C LYS A 123 37.57 -12.43 7.45
N LYS A 124 37.04 -13.36 6.64
CA LYS A 124 37.44 -14.77 6.72
C LYS A 124 38.92 -14.95 6.36
N LYS A 125 39.43 -14.22 5.37
CA LYS A 125 40.86 -14.21 5.04
C LYS A 125 41.69 -13.67 6.19
N GLU A 126 41.30 -12.55 6.80
CA GLU A 126 41.98 -11.98 7.96
C GLU A 126 42.00 -12.94 9.15
N GLU A 127 40.88 -13.63 9.44
CA GLU A 127 40.79 -14.64 10.49
C GLU A 127 41.66 -15.86 10.21
N GLU A 128 41.73 -16.33 8.95
CA GLU A 128 42.61 -17.43 8.55
C GLU A 128 44.09 -17.05 8.67
N GLU A 129 44.48 -15.84 8.29
CA GLU A 129 45.85 -15.34 8.45
C GLU A 129 46.22 -15.21 9.94
N LEU A 130 45.35 -14.63 10.76
CA LEU A 130 45.52 -14.58 12.22
C LEU A 130 45.67 -15.99 12.84
N ARG A 131 44.89 -16.96 12.34
CA ARG A 131 44.97 -18.35 12.80
C ARG A 131 46.28 -19.02 12.39
N LYS A 132 46.77 -18.77 11.17
CA LYS A 132 48.08 -19.27 10.72
C LYS A 132 49.22 -18.66 11.54
N GLU A 133 49.21 -17.33 11.74
CA GLU A 133 50.23 -16.65 12.57
C GLU A 133 50.26 -17.21 14.00
N MET A 134 49.09 -17.42 14.62
CA MET A 134 49.02 -18.04 15.95
C MET A 134 49.55 -19.48 15.95
N GLN A 135 49.34 -20.24 14.88
CA GLN A 135 49.81 -21.60 14.76
C GLN A 135 51.33 -21.67 14.54
N GLU A 136 51.89 -20.77 13.71
CA GLU A 136 53.33 -20.61 13.49
C GLU A 136 54.05 -20.14 14.76
N MET A 137 53.44 -19.25 15.55
CA MET A 137 53.98 -18.85 16.85
C MET A 137 54.03 -20.01 17.85
N GLN A 138 53.11 -20.99 17.73
CA GLN A 138 53.09 -22.21 18.57
C GLN A 138 54.04 -23.31 18.07
N THR A 139 54.44 -23.32 16.80
CA THR A 139 55.30 -24.35 16.19
C THR A 139 56.75 -23.91 15.95
N SER A 140 57.21 -22.85 16.59
CA SER A 140 58.60 -22.39 16.46
C SER A 140 59.61 -23.23 17.28
N GLU A 141 59.77 -24.49 16.90
CA GLU A 141 61.07 -25.15 16.75
C GLU A 141 61.06 -25.96 15.44
N GLU A 142 61.93 -25.53 14.51
CA GLU A 142 62.43 -26.25 13.33
C GLU A 142 61.72 -26.08 11.95
N ASN A 143 62.43 -25.30 11.11
CA ASN A 143 62.58 -25.32 9.65
C ASN A 143 61.63 -24.55 8.71
N GLN A 144 62.32 -23.87 7.78
CA GLN A 144 61.88 -22.90 6.78
C GLN A 144 61.34 -23.55 5.49
N SER A 145 60.34 -22.92 4.88
CA SER A 145 60.16 -22.82 3.41
C SER A 145 59.04 -21.82 3.09
N PRO A 146 59.21 -20.87 2.14
CA PRO A 146 58.12 -20.02 1.68
C PRO A 146 57.46 -20.65 0.45
N GLU A 147 56.19 -21.06 0.55
CA GLU A 147 55.36 -21.28 -0.64
C GLU A 147 54.40 -20.10 -0.82
N ALA A 148 54.65 -19.35 -1.89
CA ALA A 148 53.76 -18.33 -2.39
C ALA A 148 52.49 -19.00 -2.92
N SER A 149 51.37 -18.87 -2.20
CA SER A 149 50.06 -19.27 -2.72
C SER A 149 49.49 -18.14 -3.58
N GLU A 150 49.26 -18.45 -4.84
CA GLU A 150 48.61 -17.61 -5.83
C GLU A 150 47.31 -17.00 -5.28
N GLU A 151 47.25 -15.67 -5.30
CA GLU A 151 46.02 -14.90 -5.14
C GLU A 151 45.10 -15.17 -6.32
N LYS A 152 44.35 -16.28 -6.26
CA LYS A 152 43.16 -16.43 -7.09
C LYS A 152 42.16 -15.39 -6.61
N GLY A 153 42.10 -14.28 -7.32
CA GLY A 153 40.97 -13.36 -7.30
C GLY A 153 39.73 -14.12 -7.74
N GLU A 154 39.08 -14.83 -6.82
CA GLU A 154 37.71 -15.29 -6.98
C GLU A 154 36.85 -14.06 -7.17
N LYS A 155 36.50 -13.81 -8.43
CA LYS A 155 35.52 -12.82 -8.80
C LYS A 155 34.21 -13.26 -8.16
N LEU A 156 33.82 -12.63 -7.05
CA LEU A 156 32.57 -12.91 -6.36
C LEU A 156 31.41 -12.66 -7.34
N VAL A 157 30.83 -13.75 -7.83
CA VAL A 157 29.63 -13.71 -8.66
C VAL A 157 28.44 -13.69 -7.71
N LEU A 158 27.41 -12.91 -8.04
CA LEU A 158 26.12 -12.97 -7.34
C LEU A 158 25.65 -14.43 -7.30
N PRO A 159 25.34 -14.97 -6.10
CA PRO A 159 24.67 -16.25 -6.00
C PRO A 159 23.39 -16.22 -6.84
N GLU A 160 23.11 -17.32 -7.53
CA GLU A 160 21.84 -17.48 -8.23
C GLU A 160 20.77 -17.75 -7.15
N PHE A 161 20.05 -16.70 -6.76
CA PHE A 161 18.95 -16.79 -5.81
C PHE A 161 17.70 -17.30 -6.54
N ALA A 162 17.03 -18.31 -5.99
CA ALA A 162 15.71 -18.69 -6.45
C ALA A 162 14.67 -17.65 -6.04
N GLU A 163 13.51 -17.62 -6.72
CA GLU A 163 12.41 -16.70 -6.38
C GLU A 163 11.94 -16.81 -4.91
N ASP A 164 12.03 -18.01 -4.34
CA ASP A 164 11.68 -18.29 -2.95
C ASP A 164 12.80 -17.95 -1.94
N ASP A 165 14.03 -17.66 -2.41
CA ASP A 165 15.14 -17.27 -1.53
C ASP A 165 15.16 -15.76 -1.25
N PHE A 166 14.55 -14.95 -2.11
CA PHE A 166 14.52 -13.49 -1.98
C PHE A 166 13.91 -12.97 -0.66
N PRO A 167 12.82 -13.57 -0.13
CA PRO A 167 12.26 -13.15 1.16
C PRO A 167 13.26 -13.31 2.31
N ASN A 168 14.20 -14.26 2.27
CA ASN A 168 15.05 -14.58 3.42
C ASN A 168 16.37 -13.79 3.46
N LEU A 169 16.56 -12.86 2.54
CA LEU A 169 17.76 -12.02 2.49
C LEU A 169 17.76 -10.98 3.63
N PRO A 170 18.90 -10.76 4.32
CA PRO A 170 18.98 -9.73 5.36
C PRO A 170 18.74 -8.32 4.80
N GLU A 171 19.03 -8.08 3.52
CA GLU A 171 18.73 -6.84 2.82
C GLU A 171 17.22 -6.61 2.61
N MET A 172 16.43 -7.69 2.58
CA MET A 172 14.96 -7.67 2.46
C MET A 172 14.26 -7.41 3.80
N GLU A 173 14.94 -7.64 4.92
CA GLU A 173 14.39 -7.48 6.28
C GLU A 173 13.87 -6.07 6.55
N THR A 174 14.52 -5.05 5.98
CA THR A 174 14.05 -3.66 6.11
C THR A 174 12.70 -3.46 5.43
N ILE A 175 12.48 -4.12 4.29
CA ILE A 175 11.23 -4.06 3.54
C ILE A 175 10.13 -4.83 4.28
N LYS A 176 10.46 -6.00 4.84
CA LYS A 176 9.52 -6.76 5.71
C LYS A 176 9.03 -5.92 6.88
N ARG A 177 9.94 -5.28 7.62
CA ARG A 177 9.54 -4.41 8.75
C ARG A 177 8.62 -3.27 8.33
N LYS A 178 8.85 -2.66 7.17
CA LYS A 178 7.96 -1.62 6.64
C LYS A 178 6.57 -2.18 6.31
N LEU A 179 6.52 -3.37 5.73
CA LEU A 179 5.26 -4.05 5.43
C LEU A 179 4.51 -4.42 6.73
N ASP A 180 5.20 -4.94 7.73
CA ASP A 180 4.61 -5.28 9.04
C ASP A 180 4.06 -4.03 9.73
N LEU A 181 4.80 -2.92 9.71
CA LEU A 181 4.36 -1.64 10.25
C LEU A 181 3.09 -1.15 9.55
N PHE A 182 3.07 -1.24 8.21
CA PHE A 182 1.89 -0.91 7.42
C PHE A 182 0.69 -1.78 7.79
N MET A 183 0.87 -3.10 7.87
CA MET A 183 -0.20 -4.04 8.22
C MET A 183 -0.79 -3.76 9.60
N HIS A 184 0.06 -3.45 10.58
CA HIS A 184 -0.39 -3.08 11.92
C HIS A 184 -1.18 -1.75 11.93
N GLY A 185 -0.73 -0.75 11.17
CA GLY A 185 -1.47 0.50 10.99
C GLY A 185 -2.82 0.27 10.32
N TRP A 186 -2.82 -0.53 9.24
CA TRP A 186 -3.99 -0.86 8.45
C TRP A 186 -5.07 -1.58 9.28
N GLN A 187 -4.70 -2.55 10.13
CA GLN A 187 -5.67 -3.27 10.98
C GLN A 187 -6.53 -2.34 11.85
N THR A 188 -5.94 -1.24 12.32
CA THR A 188 -6.65 -0.25 13.13
C THR A 188 -7.70 0.47 12.27
N VAL A 189 -7.32 0.87 11.06
CA VAL A 189 -8.21 1.55 10.11
C VAL A 189 -9.29 0.61 9.57
N GLU A 190 -8.92 -0.63 9.23
CA GLU A 190 -9.84 -1.67 8.72
C GLU A 190 -10.97 -1.92 9.71
N SER A 191 -10.69 -1.90 11.01
CA SER A 191 -11.70 -2.06 12.05
C SER A 191 -12.72 -0.92 12.06
N GLU A 192 -12.29 0.33 11.83
CA GLU A 192 -13.19 1.49 11.78
C GLU A 192 -14.01 1.55 10.49
N ILE A 193 -13.39 1.14 9.37
CA ILE A 193 -14.03 0.97 8.07
C ILE A 193 -15.19 -0.02 8.18
N GLN A 194 -14.97 -1.18 8.80
CA GLN A 194 -15.97 -2.25 8.94
C GLN A 194 -17.17 -1.85 9.83
N LEU A 195 -17.04 -0.83 10.67
CA LEU A 195 -18.15 -0.31 11.48
C LEU A 195 -19.13 0.55 10.67
N SER A 196 -18.77 0.96 9.46
CA SER A 196 -19.57 1.85 8.61
C SER A 196 -20.50 1.03 7.69
N PRO A 197 -21.82 0.96 7.97
CA PRO A 197 -22.73 0.06 7.24
C PRO A 197 -23.05 0.49 5.81
N LEU A 198 -22.78 1.76 5.46
CA LEU A 198 -23.02 2.32 4.13
C LEU A 198 -21.83 2.14 3.18
N LEU A 199 -20.73 1.59 3.66
CA LEU A 199 -19.48 1.50 2.92
C LEU A 199 -19.32 0.12 2.28
N GLN A 200 -19.05 0.09 0.98
CA GLN A 200 -18.67 -1.14 0.29
C GLN A 200 -17.16 -1.40 0.45
N VAL A 201 -16.78 -2.52 1.08
CA VAL A 201 -15.37 -2.93 1.18
C VAL A 201 -15.11 -4.07 0.20
N VAL A 202 -14.24 -3.83 -0.77
CA VAL A 202 -13.87 -4.82 -1.79
C VAL A 202 -12.43 -5.27 -1.52
N VAL A 203 -12.25 -6.55 -1.23
CA VAL A 203 -10.94 -7.14 -0.93
C VAL A 203 -10.51 -8.03 -2.08
N LEU A 204 -9.32 -7.79 -2.63
CA LEU A 204 -8.81 -8.50 -3.80
C LEU A 204 -7.40 -9.02 -3.55
N GLU A 205 -7.18 -10.31 -3.85
CA GLU A 205 -5.86 -10.92 -3.74
C GLU A 205 -5.02 -10.61 -4.99
N ILE A 206 -3.79 -10.14 -4.80
CA ILE A 206 -2.91 -9.72 -5.89
C ILE A 206 -2.05 -10.85 -6.44
N ALA A 207 -1.87 -11.93 -5.68
CA ALA A 207 -1.09 -13.07 -6.14
C ALA A 207 -1.74 -13.70 -7.38
N GLU A 208 -0.89 -14.06 -8.35
CA GLU A 208 -1.29 -14.74 -9.60
C GLU A 208 -2.33 -14.00 -10.48
N GLN A 209 -2.69 -12.77 -10.12
CA GLN A 209 -3.62 -11.95 -10.88
C GLN A 209 -2.91 -10.90 -11.72
N THR A 210 -3.46 -10.64 -12.91
CA THR A 210 -3.01 -9.52 -13.75
C THR A 210 -3.72 -8.23 -13.31
N PRO A 211 -3.12 -7.05 -13.54
CA PRO A 211 -3.77 -5.78 -13.27
C PRO A 211 -5.15 -5.63 -13.92
N GLU A 212 -5.32 -6.17 -15.13
CA GLU A 212 -6.58 -6.13 -15.87
C GLU A 212 -7.66 -7.02 -15.23
N SER A 213 -7.27 -8.18 -14.69
CA SER A 213 -8.20 -9.07 -13.95
C SER A 213 -8.73 -8.38 -12.70
N LEU A 214 -7.83 -7.76 -11.93
CA LEU A 214 -8.20 -7.01 -10.72
C LEU A 214 -9.08 -5.81 -11.06
N LEU A 215 -8.74 -5.07 -12.12
CA LEU A 215 -9.54 -3.94 -12.59
C LEU A 215 -10.96 -4.37 -12.96
N ASN A 216 -11.11 -5.46 -13.71
CA ASN A 216 -12.42 -5.97 -14.10
C ASN A 216 -13.25 -6.39 -12.88
N GLN A 217 -12.63 -7.01 -11.86
CA GLN A 217 -13.32 -7.38 -10.63
C GLN A 217 -13.81 -6.15 -9.85
N ILE A 218 -12.99 -5.10 -9.75
CA ILE A 218 -13.38 -3.84 -9.10
C ILE A 218 -14.54 -3.19 -9.84
N VAL A 219 -14.44 -3.09 -11.17
CA VAL A 219 -15.49 -2.49 -12.01
C VAL A 219 -16.82 -3.22 -11.81
N LEU A 220 -16.81 -4.55 -11.83
CA LEU A 220 -18.01 -5.35 -11.58
C LEU A 220 -18.61 -5.11 -10.19
N ALA A 221 -17.76 -5.06 -9.15
CA ALA A 221 -18.20 -4.82 -7.78
C ALA A 221 -18.76 -3.40 -7.60
N MET A 222 -18.18 -2.41 -8.29
CA MET A 222 -18.67 -1.03 -8.28
C MET A 222 -19.96 -0.86 -9.10
N GLU A 223 -20.18 -1.65 -10.15
CA GLU A 223 -21.39 -1.58 -10.97
C GLU A 223 -22.59 -2.30 -10.33
N GLU A 224 -22.35 -3.32 -9.50
CA GLU A 224 -23.41 -4.14 -8.89
C GLU A 224 -24.49 -3.32 -8.16
N PRO A 225 -24.16 -2.32 -7.31
CA PRO A 225 -25.17 -1.50 -6.62
C PRO A 225 -26.02 -0.64 -7.56
N PHE A 226 -25.53 -0.37 -8.78
CA PHE A 226 -26.23 0.47 -9.76
C PHE A 226 -27.10 -0.34 -10.72
N LYS A 227 -27.09 -1.68 -10.64
CA LYS A 227 -27.95 -2.53 -11.47
C LYS A 227 -29.38 -2.47 -10.95
N TYR A 228 -30.27 -1.87 -11.74
CA TYR A 228 -31.70 -1.88 -11.48
C TYR A 228 -32.23 -3.32 -11.61
N HIS A 229 -32.63 -3.90 -10.50
CA HIS A 229 -33.37 -5.15 -10.50
C HIS A 229 -34.83 -4.77 -10.73
N GLY A 230 -35.46 -5.35 -11.75
CA GLY A 230 -36.91 -5.20 -11.93
C GLY A 230 -37.61 -5.63 -10.65
N TRP A 231 -38.51 -4.79 -10.14
CA TRP A 231 -39.32 -5.16 -8.98
C TRP A 231 -40.14 -6.39 -9.38
N GLU A 232 -39.97 -7.49 -8.65
CA GLU A 232 -40.79 -8.68 -8.88
C GLU A 232 -42.20 -8.38 -8.40
N PHE A 233 -43.16 -8.48 -9.32
CA PHE A 233 -44.58 -8.27 -9.06
C PHE A 233 -45.06 -9.33 -8.06
N SER A 234 -45.42 -8.88 -6.87
CA SER A 234 -45.84 -9.71 -5.75
C SER A 234 -47.34 -9.99 -5.80
N ALA A 235 -47.79 -10.97 -5.00
CA ALA A 235 -49.21 -11.23 -4.82
C ALA A 235 -49.93 -10.07 -4.11
N GLU A 236 -49.20 -9.24 -3.36
CA GLU A 236 -49.72 -7.99 -2.79
C GLU A 236 -49.97 -6.94 -3.87
N ASP A 237 -49.05 -6.78 -4.84
CA ASP A 237 -49.25 -5.85 -5.97
C ASP A 237 -50.45 -6.28 -6.84
N LEU A 238 -50.66 -7.59 -7.01
CA LEU A 238 -51.81 -8.14 -7.75
C LEU A 238 -53.14 -7.86 -7.04
N LYS A 239 -53.14 -7.90 -5.70
CA LYS A 239 -54.31 -7.59 -4.88
C LYS A 239 -54.62 -6.10 -4.86
N GLU A 240 -53.60 -5.24 -4.85
CA GLU A 240 -53.75 -3.79 -4.96
C GLU A 240 -54.37 -3.40 -6.31
N GLU A 241 -53.87 -3.95 -7.42
CA GLU A 241 -54.45 -3.73 -8.76
C GLU A 241 -55.90 -4.23 -8.87
N GLU A 242 -56.24 -5.37 -8.24
CA GLU A 242 -57.62 -5.86 -8.19
C GLU A 242 -58.54 -4.95 -7.36
N GLU A 243 -58.04 -4.37 -6.26
CA GLU A 243 -58.79 -3.41 -5.44
C GLU A 243 -58.99 -2.08 -6.17
N ASP A 244 -57.97 -1.59 -6.87
CA ASP A 244 -58.04 -0.37 -7.68
C ASP A 244 -59.04 -0.53 -8.84
N LEU A 245 -59.00 -1.66 -9.57
CA LEU A 245 -59.99 -1.97 -10.61
C LEU A 245 -61.42 -2.07 -10.07
N ALA A 246 -61.60 -2.70 -8.92
CA ALA A 246 -62.92 -2.81 -8.29
C ALA A 246 -63.47 -1.43 -7.88
N ALA A 247 -62.61 -0.54 -7.38
CA ALA A 247 -62.99 0.83 -7.03
C ALA A 247 -63.38 1.66 -8.28
N GLU A 248 -62.67 1.49 -9.40
CA GLU A 248 -63.04 2.14 -10.67
C GLU A 248 -64.37 1.62 -11.22
N GLU A 249 -64.64 0.31 -11.16
CA GLU A 249 -65.92 -0.27 -11.57
C GLU A 249 -67.09 0.25 -10.70
N GLU A 250 -66.90 0.35 -9.38
CA GLU A 250 -67.92 0.92 -8.48
C GLU A 250 -68.18 2.41 -8.78
N ASP A 251 -67.15 3.21 -9.07
CA ASP A 251 -67.31 4.61 -9.45
C ASP A 251 -68.00 4.79 -10.83
N GLU A 252 -67.79 3.86 -11.79
CA GLU A 252 -68.50 3.87 -13.08
C GLU A 252 -69.98 3.49 -12.92
N GLU A 253 -70.32 2.46 -12.14
CA GLU A 253 -71.71 2.05 -11.90
C GLU A 253 -72.51 3.16 -11.19
N VAL A 254 -71.92 3.84 -10.21
CA VAL A 254 -72.57 4.98 -9.52
C VAL A 254 -72.84 6.15 -10.48
N ASN A 255 -71.96 6.40 -11.45
CA ASN A 255 -72.12 7.46 -12.45
C ASN A 255 -73.18 7.12 -13.52
N GLU A 256 -73.38 5.84 -13.83
CA GLU A 256 -74.44 5.37 -14.72
C GLU A 256 -75.83 5.39 -14.05
N GLU A 257 -75.91 5.16 -12.74
CA GLU A 257 -77.18 5.23 -11.99
C GLU A 257 -77.68 6.66 -11.71
N GLU A 258 -76.82 7.68 -11.78
CA GLU A 258 -77.17 9.09 -11.56
C GLU A 258 -77.59 9.87 -12.85
N ASN A 259 -77.63 9.25 -14.03
CA ASN A 259 -78.09 9.84 -15.31
C ASN A 259 -79.48 9.35 -15.75
#